data_AF-A0A0X3U3N1-F1
#
_entry.id   AF-A0A0X3U3N1-F1
#
_cell.length_a   1.000
_cell.length_b   1.000
_cell.length_c   1.000
_cell.angle_alpha   90.00
_cell.angle_beta   90.00
_cell.angle_gamma   90.00
#
_symmetry.space_group_name_H-M   'P 1'
#
loop_
_entity.id
_entity.type
_entity.pdbx_description
1 polymer ?
#
loop_
_entity_poly.entity_id
_entity_poly.type
_entity_poly.pdbx_seq_one_letter_code
_entity_poly.pdbx_strand_id
1 'polypeptide(L)'
;MAKHSSEKPSQKKQWSQKVTQTSDALDLEKGVFALEDPKAIARSLSRSAEESQRRKSEPFRSAMSMLTFYINRAGSSLDSEQLKVLEQAKDELRILYGRPARNQARG
;
A
#
# COMPACT_ATOMS: atom_id res chain seq x y z
N MET A 1 -11.81 27.80 36.13
CA MET A 1 -10.50 27.13 36.30
C MET A 1 -10.25 26.17 35.14
N ALA A 2 -9.04 26.23 34.56
CA ALA A 2 -8.29 25.25 33.73
C ALA A 2 -9.02 24.49 32.58
N LYS A 3 -8.78 24.81 31.29
CA LYS A 3 -7.63 24.45 30.41
C LYS A 3 -7.53 22.97 30.03
N HIS A 4 -7.91 22.64 28.78
CA HIS A 4 -7.37 21.52 27.99
C HIS A 4 -7.36 21.98 26.50
N SER A 5 -6.30 22.66 26.06
CA SER A 5 -5.19 22.15 25.25
C SER A 5 -5.58 21.25 24.07
N SER A 6 -5.44 21.89 22.89
CA SER A 6 -5.26 21.38 21.54
C SER A 6 -4.55 20.02 21.39
N GLU A 7 -5.22 19.04 20.79
CA GLU A 7 -4.55 17.95 20.04
C GLU A 7 -5.37 17.59 18.79
N LYS A 8 -4.71 17.70 17.62
CA LYS A 8 -5.30 17.50 16.30
C LYS A 8 -5.70 16.01 16.11
N PRO A 9 -6.96 15.66 15.80
CA PRO A 9 -7.30 14.26 15.53
C PRO A 9 -6.67 13.84 14.21
N SER A 10 -5.70 12.94 14.33
CA SER A 10 -4.85 12.43 13.27
C SER A 10 -5.67 11.77 12.15
N GLN A 11 -5.34 12.11 10.90
CA GLN A 11 -5.91 11.61 9.65
C GLN A 11 -5.84 10.08 9.42
N LYS A 12 -5.40 9.30 10.42
CA LYS A 12 -5.21 7.84 10.34
C LYS A 12 -6.53 7.04 10.36
N LYS A 13 -7.65 7.62 10.81
CA LYS A 13 -8.93 6.89 10.97
C LYS A 13 -9.75 6.72 9.68
N GLN A 14 -9.40 7.38 8.57
CA GLN A 14 -10.22 7.33 7.35
C GLN A 14 -9.75 6.33 6.29
N TRP A 15 -8.55 5.74 6.46
CA TRP A 15 -8.05 4.76 5.49
C TRP A 15 -8.72 3.39 5.67
N SER A 16 -8.85 2.93 6.92
CA SER A 16 -9.38 1.61 7.24
C SER A 16 -10.82 1.40 6.75
N GLN A 17 -11.65 2.45 6.80
CA GLN A 17 -13.06 2.38 6.37
C GLN A 17 -13.25 2.20 4.85
N LYS A 18 -12.34 2.70 4.01
CA LYS A 18 -12.51 2.62 2.55
C LYS A 18 -11.98 1.32 1.97
N VAL A 19 -10.94 0.76 2.59
CA VAL A 19 -10.41 -0.58 2.28
C VAL A 19 -11.45 -1.68 2.56
N THR A 20 -12.38 -1.45 3.49
CA THR A 20 -13.50 -2.37 3.75
C THR A 20 -14.57 -2.36 2.63
N GLN A 21 -14.74 -1.25 1.91
CA GLN A 21 -15.71 -1.14 0.81
C GLN A 21 -15.22 -1.81 -0.48
N THR A 22 -13.92 -1.90 -0.69
CA THR A 22 -13.31 -2.59 -1.84
C THR A 22 -12.93 -4.04 -1.52
N SER A 23 -13.79 -4.80 -0.83
CA SER A 23 -13.80 -6.28 -0.65
C SER A 23 -12.55 -7.06 -0.21
N ASP A 24 -11.33 -6.53 -0.32
CA ASP A 24 -10.03 -7.19 -0.06
C ASP A 24 -9.27 -6.40 1.01
N ALA A 25 -9.86 -6.27 2.21
CA ALA A 25 -9.18 -5.65 3.33
C ALA A 25 -8.03 -6.55 3.79
N LEU A 26 -6.85 -6.28 3.24
CA LEU A 26 -5.59 -6.89 3.68
C LEU A 26 -5.28 -6.40 5.10
N ASP A 27 -4.77 -7.29 5.95
CA ASP A 27 -4.22 -6.88 7.24
C ASP A 27 -2.85 -6.26 7.01
N LEU A 28 -2.85 -4.96 6.72
CA LEU A 28 -1.64 -4.23 6.38
C LEU A 28 -0.86 -3.89 7.64
N GLU A 29 0.41 -4.28 7.65
CA GLU A 29 1.34 -3.87 8.69
C GLU A 29 1.41 -2.33 8.77
N LYS A 30 1.32 -1.79 9.99
CA LYS A 30 1.33 -0.35 10.21
C LYS A 30 2.64 0.25 9.70
N GLY A 31 2.54 1.15 8.74
CA GLY A 31 3.69 1.85 8.18
C GLY A 31 4.35 1.15 6.99
N VAL A 32 3.76 0.08 6.45
CA VAL A 32 4.28 -0.59 5.24
C VAL A 32 4.57 0.39 4.10
N PHE A 33 3.69 1.37 3.86
CA PHE A 33 3.87 2.36 2.80
C PHE A 33 4.83 3.52 3.14
N ALA A 34 5.36 3.55 4.36
CA ALA A 34 6.36 4.53 4.80
C ALA A 34 7.78 3.96 4.79
N LEU A 35 7.95 2.70 4.37
CA LEU A 35 9.26 2.10 4.20
C LEU A 35 9.99 2.72 3.00
N GLU A 36 11.31 2.78 3.07
CA GLU A 36 12.17 3.30 2.01
C GLU A 36 12.62 2.18 1.04
N ASP A 37 12.50 0.92 1.44
CA ASP A 37 12.86 -0.23 0.61
C ASP A 37 11.64 -0.75 -0.19
N PRO A 38 11.62 -0.61 -1.54
CA PRO A 38 10.51 -1.09 -2.36
C PRO A 38 10.28 -2.60 -2.26
N LYS A 39 11.33 -3.39 -1.99
CA LYS A 39 11.22 -4.86 -1.83
C LYS A 39 10.50 -5.22 -0.54
N ALA A 40 10.79 -4.50 0.54
CA ALA A 40 10.11 -4.68 1.82
C ALA A 40 8.61 -4.39 1.71
N ILE A 41 8.25 -3.29 1.01
CA ILE A 41 6.84 -2.96 0.72
C ILE A 41 6.17 -4.08 -0.06
N ALA A 42 6.79 -4.53 -1.16
CA ALA A 42 6.24 -5.57 -2.02
C ALA A 42 6.03 -6.90 -1.27
N ARG A 43 7.01 -7.32 -0.46
CA ARG A 43 6.91 -8.55 0.36
C ARG A 43 5.81 -8.46 1.41
N SER A 44 5.72 -7.33 2.12
CA SER A 44 4.68 -7.13 3.15
C SER A 44 3.28 -7.13 2.54
N LEU A 45 3.10 -6.46 1.38
CA LEU A 45 1.84 -6.50 0.64
C LEU A 45 1.50 -7.90 0.12
N SER A 46 2.47 -8.65 -0.40
CA SER A 46 2.28 -10.03 -0.84
C SER A 46 1.81 -10.90 0.31
N ARG A 47 2.51 -10.84 1.44
CA ARG A 47 2.16 -11.59 2.65
C ARG A 47 0.76 -11.26 3.13
N SER A 48 0.41 -9.98 3.20
CA SER A 48 -0.92 -9.54 3.61
C SER A 48 -2.01 -10.04 2.65
N ALA A 49 -1.70 -10.09 1.34
CA ALA A 49 -2.59 -10.60 0.30
C ALA A 49 -2.77 -12.12 0.34
N GLU A 50 -1.72 -12.86 0.68
CA GLU A 50 -1.75 -14.32 0.86
C GLU A 50 -2.48 -14.73 2.14
N GLU A 51 -2.27 -13.98 3.24
CA GLU A 51 -2.91 -14.22 4.54
C GLU A 51 -4.40 -13.83 4.54
N SER A 52 -4.82 -12.95 3.63
CA SER A 52 -6.23 -12.58 3.46
C SER A 52 -7.05 -13.78 2.99
N GLN A 53 -7.68 -14.47 3.96
CA GLN A 53 -8.48 -15.68 3.74
C GLN A 53 -9.74 -15.48 2.87
N ARG A 54 -10.01 -14.26 2.38
CA ARG A 54 -11.13 -13.97 1.48
C ARG A 54 -10.76 -14.36 0.04
N ARG A 55 -10.81 -15.67 -0.22
CA ARG A 55 -10.54 -16.35 -1.49
C ARG A 55 -11.46 -15.93 -2.66
N LYS A 56 -11.40 -14.67 -3.10
CA LYS A 56 -12.08 -14.20 -4.33
C LYS A 56 -11.13 -13.64 -5.39
N SER A 57 -9.91 -13.26 -5.04
CA SER A 57 -8.95 -12.61 -5.95
C SER A 57 -7.55 -13.24 -5.88
N GLU A 58 -6.80 -13.21 -6.99
CA GLU A 58 -5.38 -13.59 -6.99
C GLU A 58 -4.58 -12.66 -6.06
N PRO A 59 -3.69 -13.18 -5.18
CA PRO A 59 -2.92 -12.36 -4.22
C PRO A 59 -2.17 -11.18 -4.86
N PHE A 60 -1.60 -11.39 -6.04
CA PHE A 60 -0.97 -10.33 -6.83
C PHE A 60 -1.93 -9.15 -7.12
N ARG A 61 -3.17 -9.45 -7.54
CA ARG A 61 -4.14 -8.41 -7.89
C ARG A 61 -4.54 -7.61 -6.65
N SER A 62 -4.72 -8.27 -5.51
CA SER A 62 -5.05 -7.61 -4.26
C SER A 62 -3.89 -6.73 -3.78
N ALA A 63 -2.65 -7.24 -3.78
CA ALA A 63 -1.46 -6.47 -3.44
C ALA A 63 -1.25 -5.24 -4.36
N MET A 64 -1.33 -5.43 -5.67
CA MET A 64 -1.17 -4.37 -6.67
C MET A 64 -2.27 -3.31 -6.57
N SER A 65 -3.52 -3.72 -6.37
CA SER A 65 -4.65 -2.81 -6.21
C SER A 65 -4.51 -1.99 -4.94
N MET A 66 -4.04 -2.61 -3.85
CA MET A 66 -3.81 -1.92 -2.58
C MET A 66 -2.73 -0.83 -2.70
N LEU A 67 -1.60 -1.16 -3.34
CA LEU A 67 -0.52 -0.21 -3.56
C LEU A 67 -0.95 0.95 -4.47
N THR A 68 -1.65 0.64 -5.56
CA THR A 68 -2.17 1.65 -6.49
C THR A 68 -3.20 2.55 -5.81
N PHE A 69 -4.08 1.97 -4.99
CA PHE A 69 -5.04 2.74 -4.19
C PHE A 69 -4.35 3.67 -3.21
N TYR A 70 -3.25 3.25 -2.57
CA TYR A 70 -2.44 4.10 -1.68
C TYR A 70 -1.84 5.28 -2.40
N ILE A 71 -1.17 5.04 -3.51
CA ILE A 71 -0.58 6.11 -4.33
C ILE A 71 -1.67 7.11 -4.74
N ASN A 72 -2.80 6.63 -5.26
CA ASN A 72 -3.90 7.48 -5.72
C ASN A 72 -4.55 8.29 -4.59
N ARG A 73 -4.66 7.72 -3.39
CA ARG A 73 -5.31 8.36 -2.25
C ARG A 73 -4.39 9.31 -1.50
N ALA A 74 -3.11 8.98 -1.40
CA ALA A 74 -2.12 9.86 -0.79
C ALA A 74 -1.78 11.02 -1.75
N GLY A 75 -1.77 10.80 -3.06
CA GLY A 75 -1.72 11.85 -4.07
C GLY A 75 -0.66 12.91 -3.77
N SER A 76 -1.08 14.17 -3.64
CA SER A 76 -0.19 15.33 -3.36
C SER A 76 0.38 15.38 -1.93
N SER A 77 -0.01 14.48 -1.03
CA SER A 77 0.58 14.39 0.32
C SER A 77 1.80 13.47 0.38
N LEU A 78 2.12 12.77 -0.72
CA LEU A 78 3.34 11.96 -0.83
C LEU A 78 4.52 12.84 -1.26
N ASP A 79 5.65 12.64 -0.58
CA ASP A 79 6.92 13.14 -1.08
C ASP A 79 7.26 12.49 -2.43
N SER A 80 7.96 13.23 -3.30
CA SER A 80 8.34 12.74 -4.62
C SER A 80 9.27 11.52 -4.55
N GLU A 81 10.10 11.43 -3.52
CA GLU A 81 10.95 10.28 -3.26
C GLU A 81 10.12 9.07 -2.84
N GLN A 82 9.19 9.26 -1.89
CA GLN A 82 8.30 8.18 -1.45
C GLN A 82 7.42 7.67 -2.60
N LEU A 83 6.94 8.57 -3.47
CA LEU A 83 6.21 8.18 -4.68
C LEU A 83 7.05 7.27 -5.59
N LYS A 84 8.34 7.58 -5.78
CA LYS A 84 9.26 6.74 -6.57
C LYS A 84 9.44 5.37 -5.93
N VAL A 85 9.62 5.30 -4.61
CA VAL A 85 9.73 4.04 -3.87
C VAL A 85 8.47 3.20 -4.03
N LEU A 86 7.29 3.80 -3.91
CA LEU A 86 6.00 3.11 -4.08
C LEU A 86 5.77 2.63 -5.51
N GLU A 87 6.20 3.40 -6.52
CA GLU A 87 6.16 2.96 -7.91
C GLU A 87 7.14 1.81 -8.18
N GLN A 88 8.35 1.84 -7.63
CA GLN A 88 9.30 0.72 -7.69
C GLN A 88 8.77 -0.53 -6.99
N ALA A 89 8.07 -0.37 -5.87
CA ALA A 89 7.41 -1.48 -5.17
C ALA A 89 6.37 -2.19 -6.05
N LYS A 90 5.73 -1.49 -7.01
CA LYS A 90 4.83 -2.15 -7.99
C LYS A 90 5.61 -3.07 -8.91
N ASP A 91 6.82 -2.69 -9.31
CA ASP A 91 7.66 -3.53 -10.15
C ASP A 91 8.24 -4.70 -9.37
N GLU A 92 8.65 -4.50 -8.11
CA GLU A 92 9.04 -5.59 -7.22
C GLU A 92 7.89 -6.58 -6.99
N LEU A 93 6.65 -6.10 -6.83
CA LEU A 93 5.46 -6.97 -6.81
C LEU A 93 5.29 -7.77 -8.10
N ARG A 94 5.62 -7.21 -9.28
CA ARG A 94 5.55 -7.99 -10.53
C ARG A 94 6.61 -9.09 -10.53
N ILE A 95 7.84 -8.75 -10.15
CA ILE A 95 8.97 -9.69 -10.09
C ILE A 95 8.66 -10.83 -9.11
N LEU A 96 8.16 -10.53 -7.91
CA LEU A 96 7.80 -11.53 -6.90
C LEU A 96 6.80 -12.57 -7.42
N TYR A 97 5.88 -12.16 -8.29
CA TYR A 97 4.86 -13.03 -8.89
C TYR A 97 5.24 -13.54 -10.29
N GLY A 98 6.51 -13.40 -10.71
CA GLY A 98 6.99 -13.87 -12.02
C GLY A 98 6.40 -13.13 -13.22
N ARG A 99 5.90 -11.90 -13.02
CA ARG A 99 5.36 -11.03 -14.07
C ARG A 99 6.42 -10.04 -14.55
N PRO A 100 6.41 -9.65 -15.83
CA PRO A 100 7.37 -8.67 -16.34
C PRO A 100 7.17 -7.31 -15.66
N ALA A 101 8.23 -6.74 -15.11
CA ALA A 101 8.21 -5.39 -14.54
C ALA A 101 7.90 -4.36 -15.64
N ARG A 102 7.11 -3.32 -15.32
CA ARG A 102 6.74 -2.30 -16.33
C ARG A 102 7.97 -1.53 -16.82
N ASN A 103 8.99 -1.40 -15.98
CA ASN A 103 10.25 -0.74 -16.35
C ASN A 103 11.21 -1.64 -17.15
N GLN A 104 10.88 -2.91 -17.39
CA GLN A 104 11.68 -3.84 -18.20
C GLN A 104 11.15 -3.98 -19.64
N ALA A 105 9.99 -3.38 -19.96
CA ALA A 105 9.35 -3.43 -21.27
C ALA A 105 9.63 -2.18 -22.15
N ARG A 106 10.63 -1.37 -21.78
CA ARG A 106 11.09 -0.20 -22.56
C ARG A 106 12.59 -0.27 -22.89
N GLY A 107 13.06 -1.47 -23.22
CA GLY A 107 14.38 -1.71 -23.83
C GLY A 107 14.21 -2.02 -25.31
#